data_AF-A0A8T5EBG2-F1
#
_entry.id   AF-A0A8T5EBG2-F1
#
_cell.length_a   1.000
_cell.length_b   1.000
_cell.length_c   1.000
_cell.angle_alpha   90.00
_cell.angle_beta   90.00
_cell.angle_gamma   90.00
#
_symmetry.space_group_name_H-M   'P 1'
#
loop_
_entity.id
_entity.type
_entity.pdbx_description
1 polymer ?
#
loop_
_entity_poly.entity_id
_entity_poly.type
_entity_poly.pdbx_seq_one_letter_code
_entity_poly.pdbx_strand_id
1 'polypeptide(L)'
;GVKTSPIISLVSIEEFEHTLFRTPELYFGYKFAQNRNQLGSQEGFQPSRTVTYTEPTNIELNKFYPIGNWKNHEDGMELTTLNGSIKLSFNAKEVNIVTENNAQLEIFLDGVPLTEKYSGTDIVSGNQLIVSDPGMYNIINSDTSISHIMEIQIKGKGFQAFTFTFG
;
A
#
# COMPACT_ATOMS: atom_id res chain seq x y z
N GLY A 1 -29.00 -60.85 0.82
CA GLY A 1 -28.78 -59.93 -0.30
C GLY A 1 -29.25 -58.55 0.08
N VAL A 2 -28.61 -57.52 -0.49
CA VAL A 2 -28.93 -56.08 -0.38
C VAL A 2 -28.48 -55.41 0.92
N LYS A 3 -27.76 -54.28 0.93
CA LYS A 3 -26.82 -53.58 0.03
C LYS A 3 -26.19 -52.55 0.98
N THR A 4 -24.87 -52.53 1.09
CA THR A 4 -24.14 -51.52 1.87
C THR A 4 -24.32 -50.16 1.21
N SER A 5 -24.77 -49.16 1.97
CA SER A 5 -24.77 -47.76 1.55
C SER A 5 -23.33 -47.31 1.32
N PRO A 6 -23.02 -46.60 0.21
CA PRO A 6 -21.69 -46.06 0.02
C PRO A 6 -21.50 -44.89 1.01
N ILE A 7 -20.45 -44.98 1.82
CA ILE A 7 -19.90 -43.84 2.54
C ILE A 7 -19.36 -42.91 1.46
N ILE A 8 -20.07 -41.81 1.20
CA ILE A 8 -19.57 -40.75 0.34
C ILE A 8 -18.36 -40.17 1.07
N SER A 9 -17.16 -40.48 0.56
CA SER A 9 -15.96 -39.78 0.99
C SER A 9 -16.18 -38.31 0.68
N LEU A 10 -16.22 -37.47 1.71
CA LEU A 10 -16.14 -36.03 1.55
C LEU A 10 -14.85 -35.76 0.78
N VAL A 11 -14.99 -35.31 -0.46
CA VAL A 11 -13.89 -34.78 -1.26
C VAL A 11 -13.31 -33.65 -0.43
N SER A 12 -12.06 -33.79 0.01
CA SER A 12 -11.29 -32.68 0.54
C SER A 12 -11.05 -31.73 -0.61
N ILE A 13 -11.88 -30.70 -0.69
CA ILE A 13 -11.70 -29.63 -1.65
C ILE A 13 -10.43 -28.90 -1.22
N GLU A 14 -9.35 -29.06 -1.97
CA GLU A 14 -8.14 -28.22 -1.86
C GLU A 14 -8.38 -26.80 -2.41
N GLU A 15 -9.62 -26.31 -2.42
CA GLU A 15 -9.94 -24.91 -2.64
C GLU A 15 -9.86 -24.21 -1.30
N PHE A 16 -8.68 -23.66 -0.98
CA PHE A 16 -8.42 -22.45 -0.18
C PHE A 16 -7.00 -22.39 0.43
N GLU A 17 -6.01 -23.11 -0.12
CA GLU A 17 -4.60 -22.78 0.11
C GLU A 17 -4.13 -21.62 -0.83
N HIS A 18 -4.98 -20.61 -1.01
CA HIS A 18 -4.59 -19.35 -1.66
C HIS A 18 -4.40 -18.26 -0.61
N THR A 19 -3.12 -18.02 -0.31
CA THR A 19 -2.54 -16.88 0.42
C THR A 19 -2.68 -16.91 1.94
N LEU A 20 -1.57 -17.19 2.62
CA LEU A 20 -1.34 -16.73 3.98
C LEU A 20 -1.29 -15.18 3.95
N PHE A 21 -2.45 -14.55 4.16
CA PHE A 21 -2.71 -13.13 4.45
C PHE A 21 -2.02 -12.07 3.55
N ARG A 22 -2.48 -11.94 2.31
CA ARG A 22 -2.17 -10.76 1.47
C ARG A 22 -2.70 -9.48 2.12
N THR A 23 -1.95 -8.39 2.01
CA THR A 23 -2.38 -7.08 2.48
C THR A 23 -3.67 -6.63 1.77
N PRO A 24 -4.68 -6.14 2.51
CA PRO A 24 -5.88 -5.58 1.89
C PRO A 24 -5.56 -4.24 1.23
N GLU A 25 -6.40 -3.79 0.31
CA GLU A 25 -6.30 -2.44 -0.23
C GLU A 25 -6.32 -1.39 0.89
N LEU A 26 -5.42 -0.41 0.82
CA LEU A 26 -5.25 0.62 1.85
C LEU A 26 -5.70 1.98 1.31
N TYR A 27 -6.75 2.55 1.90
CA TYR A 27 -7.38 3.76 1.39
C TYR A 27 -6.94 5.02 2.16
N PHE A 28 -6.57 6.07 1.43
CA PHE A 28 -6.15 7.36 1.97
C PHE A 28 -7.32 8.34 2.22
N GLY A 29 -8.47 8.13 1.58
CA GLY A 29 -9.65 8.97 1.78
C GLY A 29 -10.41 8.62 3.06
N TYR A 30 -10.72 9.60 3.90
CA TYR A 30 -11.42 9.36 5.16
C TYR A 30 -12.84 8.81 4.97
N LYS A 31 -13.48 8.98 3.80
CA LYS A 31 -14.79 8.36 3.53
C LYS A 31 -14.66 6.86 3.29
N PHE A 32 -13.59 6.42 2.63
CA PHE A 32 -13.37 5.02 2.28
C PHE A 32 -12.66 4.24 3.39
N ALA A 33 -11.87 4.91 4.23
CA ALA A 33 -11.17 4.29 5.34
C ALA A 33 -12.04 4.08 6.60
N GLN A 34 -13.27 4.61 6.62
CA GLN A 34 -14.20 4.42 7.74
C GLN A 34 -14.37 2.94 8.07
N ASN A 35 -14.07 2.58 9.31
CA ASN A 35 -14.11 1.21 9.87
C ASN A 35 -13.03 0.24 9.37
N ARG A 36 -12.05 0.68 8.56
CA ARG A 36 -10.98 -0.22 8.05
C ARG A 36 -9.71 -0.21 8.91
N ASN A 37 -9.53 0.79 9.77
CA ASN A 37 -8.36 0.92 10.67
C ASN A 37 -6.99 0.79 9.96
N GLN A 38 -6.87 1.39 8.78
CA GLN A 38 -5.69 1.25 7.89
C GLN A 38 -4.65 2.36 8.05
N LEU A 39 -5.05 3.52 8.58
CA LEU A 39 -4.13 4.58 8.93
C LEU A 39 -3.53 4.28 10.30
N GLY A 40 -2.22 4.01 10.34
CA GLY A 40 -1.52 3.66 11.58
C GLY A 40 -0.98 4.85 12.38
N SER A 41 -0.99 6.06 11.80
CA SER A 41 -0.50 7.26 12.48
C SER A 41 -1.40 7.65 13.65
N GLN A 42 -0.80 8.05 14.78
CA GLN A 42 -1.51 8.34 16.03
C GLN A 42 -2.45 9.55 15.91
N GLU A 43 -2.13 10.47 15.00
CA GLU A 43 -2.91 11.67 14.71
C GLU A 43 -4.25 11.34 14.03
N GLY A 44 -4.37 10.14 13.44
CA GLY A 44 -5.56 9.63 12.80
C GLY A 44 -6.03 10.47 11.61
N PHE A 45 -7.23 10.17 11.13
CA PHE A 45 -7.89 10.99 10.11
C PHE A 45 -8.49 12.23 10.75
N GLN A 46 -8.22 13.40 10.16
CA GLN A 46 -8.88 14.66 10.52
C GLN A 46 -9.55 15.25 9.28
N PRO A 47 -10.86 14.96 9.07
CA PRO A 47 -11.57 15.34 7.86
C PRO A 47 -11.36 16.81 7.46
N SER A 48 -10.97 17.02 6.19
CA SER A 48 -10.76 18.33 5.56
C SER A 48 -9.66 19.19 6.18
N ARG A 49 -8.84 18.66 7.10
CA ARG A 49 -7.74 19.38 7.75
C ARG A 49 -6.39 18.96 7.19
N THR A 50 -5.43 19.88 7.29
CA THR A 50 -4.01 19.56 7.16
C THR A 50 -3.50 19.09 8.52
N VAL A 51 -2.87 17.92 8.54
CA VAL A 51 -2.32 17.28 9.72
C VAL A 51 -0.82 17.09 9.50
N THR A 52 -0.02 17.40 10.52
CA THR A 52 1.39 17.03 10.56
C THR A 52 1.49 15.64 11.14
N TYR A 53 1.77 14.65 10.30
CA TYR A 53 1.99 13.28 10.72
C TYR A 53 3.47 13.05 11.04
N THR A 54 3.72 12.41 12.18
CA THR A 54 5.06 12.16 12.69
C THR A 54 5.56 10.76 12.36
N GLU A 55 6.88 10.57 12.46
CA GLU A 55 7.51 9.27 12.24
C GLU A 55 6.96 8.22 13.21
N PRO A 56 6.48 7.05 12.74
CA PRO A 56 5.93 6.03 13.61
C PRO A 56 7.02 5.34 14.44
N THR A 57 6.72 4.99 15.68
CA THR A 57 7.60 4.15 16.51
C THR A 57 7.51 2.67 16.14
N ASN A 58 6.41 2.25 15.53
CA ASN A 58 6.18 0.88 15.05
C ASN A 58 5.32 0.91 13.78
N ILE A 59 5.65 0.05 12.82
CA ILE A 59 4.95 -0.07 11.54
C ILE A 59 4.22 -1.41 11.53
N GLU A 60 2.91 -1.38 11.72
CA GLU A 60 2.05 -2.56 11.72
C GLU A 60 1.75 -3.05 10.30
N LEU A 61 1.65 -4.38 10.14
CA LEU A 61 1.20 -4.99 8.88
C LEU A 61 -0.19 -4.47 8.51
N ASN A 62 -0.42 -4.24 7.21
CA ASN A 62 -1.70 -3.76 6.66
C ASN A 62 -2.08 -2.34 7.08
N LYS A 63 -1.10 -1.53 7.51
CA LYS A 63 -1.28 -0.11 7.77
C LYS A 63 -0.30 0.74 7.00
N PHE A 64 -0.73 1.95 6.70
CA PHE A 64 0.11 3.00 6.12
C PHE A 64 0.26 4.17 7.09
N TYR A 65 1.37 4.88 6.93
CA TYR A 65 1.83 5.95 7.80
C TYR A 65 2.35 7.09 6.93
N PRO A 66 1.54 8.11 6.61
CA PRO A 66 2.07 9.35 6.04
C PRO A 66 3.01 10.03 7.06
N ILE A 67 4.05 10.70 6.59
CA ILE A 67 4.95 11.55 7.38
C ILE A 67 5.06 12.91 6.68
N GLY A 68 4.98 13.99 7.45
CA GLY A 68 4.94 15.37 6.95
C GLY A 68 3.55 15.99 7.00
N ASN A 69 3.32 17.07 6.24
CA ASN A 69 2.06 17.81 6.28
C ASN A 69 1.10 17.35 5.19
N TRP A 70 0.04 16.63 5.59
CA TRP A 70 -0.92 16.05 4.67
C TRP A 70 -2.33 16.59 4.90
N LYS A 71 -2.98 17.05 3.83
CA LYS A 71 -4.39 17.40 3.85
C LYS A 71 -5.23 16.15 3.62
N ASN A 72 -6.16 15.91 4.53
CA ASN A 72 -7.09 14.77 4.49
C ASN A 72 -8.32 15.14 3.65
N HIS A 73 -8.43 14.55 2.46
CA HIS A 73 -9.59 14.70 1.58
C HIS A 73 -10.55 13.51 1.73
N GLU A 74 -11.73 13.64 1.13
CA GLU A 74 -12.76 12.60 1.19
C GLU A 74 -12.28 11.27 0.60
N ASP A 75 -11.51 11.36 -0.49
CA ASP A 75 -11.07 10.28 -1.37
C ASP A 75 -9.57 9.98 -1.31
N GLY A 76 -8.75 10.91 -0.83
CA GLY A 76 -7.31 10.72 -0.69
C GLY A 76 -6.65 11.61 0.37
N MET A 77 -5.32 11.65 0.33
CA MET A 77 -4.51 12.62 1.07
C MET A 77 -3.57 13.36 0.13
N GLU A 78 -3.39 14.65 0.36
CA GLU A 78 -2.53 15.54 -0.43
C GLU A 78 -1.35 16.04 0.41
N LEU A 79 -0.13 15.89 -0.11
CA LEU A 79 1.07 16.43 0.51
C LEU A 79 1.14 17.95 0.31
N THR A 80 1.08 18.72 1.39
CA THR A 80 1.01 20.19 1.33
C THR A 80 2.38 20.87 1.35
N THR A 81 3.45 20.11 1.61
CA THR A 81 4.85 20.55 1.60
C THR A 81 5.61 20.02 0.38
N LEU A 82 6.81 20.55 0.11
CA LEU A 82 7.63 20.07 -1.01
C LEU A 82 8.03 18.60 -0.84
N ASN A 83 8.35 18.21 0.40
CA ASN A 83 8.80 16.87 0.73
C ASN A 83 7.86 16.24 1.77
N GLY A 84 7.75 14.92 1.72
CA GLY A 84 7.05 14.06 2.68
C GLY A 84 7.39 12.61 2.40
N SER A 85 6.81 11.69 3.17
CA SER A 85 6.96 10.27 2.89
C SER A 85 5.72 9.49 3.31
N ILE A 86 5.64 8.25 2.82
CA ILE A 86 4.64 7.26 3.25
C ILE A 86 5.39 5.98 3.59
N LYS A 87 5.12 5.41 4.77
CA LYS A 87 5.58 4.06 5.14
C LYS A 87 4.43 3.09 5.19
N LEU A 88 4.65 1.84 4.81
CA LEU A 88 3.67 0.76 4.99
C LEU A 88 4.37 -0.58 5.13
N SER A 89 3.82 -1.46 5.96
CA SER A 89 4.23 -2.87 6.02
C SER A 89 3.20 -3.71 5.26
N PHE A 90 3.67 -4.47 4.28
CA PHE A 90 2.81 -5.26 3.39
C PHE A 90 3.24 -6.72 3.28
N ASN A 91 2.32 -7.55 2.78
CA ASN A 91 2.55 -8.88 2.23
C ASN A 91 1.84 -8.97 0.87
N ALA A 92 2.59 -9.03 -0.23
CA ALA A 92 2.03 -9.12 -1.59
C ALA A 92 3.09 -9.53 -2.62
N LYS A 93 2.66 -9.91 -3.83
CA LYS A 93 3.54 -10.06 -5.00
C LYS A 93 3.70 -8.74 -5.74
N GLU A 94 2.60 -7.99 -5.84
CA GLU A 94 2.57 -6.68 -6.49
C GLU A 94 2.10 -5.62 -5.51
N VAL A 95 2.67 -4.42 -5.62
CA VAL A 95 2.20 -3.22 -4.91
C VAL A 95 2.02 -2.11 -5.92
N ASN A 96 0.80 -1.57 -6.00
CA ASN A 96 0.49 -0.42 -6.83
C ASN A 96 0.00 0.74 -5.97
N ILE A 97 0.26 1.96 -6.41
CA ILE A 97 -0.30 3.19 -5.84
C ILE A 97 -1.19 3.89 -6.87
N VAL A 98 -2.38 4.33 -6.46
CA VAL A 98 -3.21 5.24 -7.25
C VAL A 98 -2.96 6.65 -6.76
N THR A 99 -2.52 7.51 -7.67
CA THR A 99 -2.02 8.84 -7.35
C THR A 99 -2.31 9.85 -8.47
N GLU A 100 -2.27 11.12 -8.14
CA GLU A 100 -2.28 12.23 -9.09
C GLU A 100 -1.32 13.35 -8.65
N ASN A 101 -1.16 14.32 -9.56
CA ASN A 101 -0.24 15.46 -9.48
C ASN A 101 1.24 15.09 -9.53
N ASN A 102 2.03 15.98 -10.14
CA ASN A 102 3.42 15.70 -10.43
C ASN A 102 4.27 15.51 -9.18
N ALA A 103 5.00 14.40 -9.11
CA ALA A 103 5.95 14.13 -8.05
C ALA A 103 7.05 13.17 -8.51
N GLN A 104 8.21 13.28 -7.86
CA GLN A 104 9.26 12.28 -7.89
C GLN A 104 9.17 11.46 -6.60
N LEU A 105 9.15 10.14 -6.74
CA LEU A 105 9.14 9.19 -5.65
C LEU A 105 10.46 8.43 -5.63
N GLU A 106 11.00 8.19 -4.44
CA GLU A 106 12.12 7.27 -4.20
C GLU A 106 11.66 6.16 -3.26
N ILE A 107 11.84 4.92 -3.69
CA ILE A 107 11.29 3.73 -3.03
C ILE A 107 12.38 3.00 -2.27
N PHE A 108 12.09 2.58 -1.05
CA PHE A 108 12.99 1.80 -0.21
C PHE A 108 12.23 0.60 0.36
N LEU A 109 12.89 -0.55 0.42
CA LEU A 109 12.43 -1.73 1.13
C LEU A 109 13.39 -1.98 2.29
N ASP A 110 12.85 -2.01 3.52
CA ASP A 110 13.60 -2.17 4.76
C ASP A 110 14.80 -1.22 4.89
N GLY A 111 14.64 0.02 4.41
CA GLY A 111 15.67 1.06 4.42
C GLY A 111 16.73 0.93 3.32
N VAL A 112 16.64 -0.07 2.45
CA VAL A 112 17.51 -0.25 1.29
C VAL A 112 16.80 0.27 0.04
N PRO A 113 17.45 1.06 -0.83
CA PRO A 113 16.87 1.47 -2.10
C PRO A 113 16.33 0.28 -2.88
N LEU A 114 15.15 0.44 -3.50
CA LEU A 114 14.54 -0.61 -4.30
C LEU A 114 15.54 -1.14 -5.35
N THR A 115 15.61 -2.47 -5.45
CA THR A 115 16.51 -3.16 -6.38
C THR A 115 15.71 -3.75 -7.54
N GLU A 116 16.39 -4.05 -8.65
CA GLU A 116 15.78 -4.66 -9.84
C GLU A 116 15.00 -5.95 -9.53
N LYS A 117 15.40 -6.69 -8.49
CA LYS A 117 14.75 -7.93 -8.06
C LYS A 117 13.25 -7.77 -7.78
N TYR A 118 12.84 -6.62 -7.26
CA TYR A 118 11.45 -6.34 -6.86
C TYR A 118 10.85 -5.16 -7.61
N SER A 119 11.55 -4.65 -8.63
CA SER A 119 11.18 -3.42 -9.31
C SER A 119 9.87 -3.61 -10.08
N GLY A 120 8.92 -2.72 -9.82
CA GLY A 120 7.70 -2.61 -10.60
C GLY A 120 7.94 -2.03 -12.00
N THR A 121 6.91 -2.09 -12.85
CA THR A 121 6.96 -1.66 -14.24
C THR A 121 7.07 -0.15 -14.42
N ASP A 122 6.67 0.64 -13.43
CA ASP A 122 6.70 2.11 -13.48
C ASP A 122 7.93 2.72 -12.79
N ILE A 123 8.85 1.90 -12.30
CA ILE A 123 10.16 2.37 -11.81
C ILE A 123 11.02 2.75 -13.02
N VAL A 124 11.42 4.01 -13.09
CA VAL A 124 12.11 4.56 -14.27
C VAL A 124 13.63 4.42 -14.20
N SER A 125 14.22 4.45 -13.00
CA SER A 125 15.67 4.34 -12.81
C SER A 125 16.02 4.06 -11.36
N GLY A 126 16.76 2.97 -11.10
CA GLY A 126 17.16 2.58 -9.75
C GLY A 126 15.93 2.32 -8.89
N ASN A 127 15.68 3.22 -7.94
CA ASN A 127 14.51 3.18 -7.05
C ASN A 127 13.52 4.34 -7.28
N GLN A 128 13.61 5.02 -8.42
CA GLN A 128 12.81 6.21 -8.71
C GLN A 128 11.56 5.89 -9.52
N LEU A 129 10.45 6.56 -9.16
CA LEU A 129 9.21 6.59 -9.92
C LEU A 129 8.81 8.04 -10.15
N ILE A 130 8.33 8.36 -11.36
CA ILE A 130 7.85 9.69 -11.71
C ILE A 130 6.35 9.63 -11.93
N VAL A 131 5.62 10.43 -11.17
CA VAL A 131 4.18 10.65 -11.39
C VAL A 131 4.04 11.86 -12.29
N SER A 132 3.49 11.66 -13.49
CA SER A 132 3.21 12.71 -14.47
C SER A 132 1.71 12.89 -14.74
N ASP A 133 0.95 11.82 -14.58
CA ASP A 133 -0.47 11.75 -14.92
C ASP A 133 -1.27 11.08 -13.79
N PRO A 134 -2.54 11.43 -13.60
CA PRO A 134 -3.42 10.70 -12.68
C PRO A 134 -3.54 9.23 -13.10
N GLY A 135 -3.26 8.29 -12.20
CA GLY A 135 -3.29 6.88 -12.56
C GLY A 135 -2.80 5.92 -11.48
N MET A 136 -2.78 4.64 -11.86
CA MET A 136 -2.20 3.56 -11.08
C MET A 136 -0.77 3.32 -11.54
N TYR A 137 0.15 3.29 -10.59
CA TYR A 137 1.58 3.07 -10.82
C TYR A 137 2.04 1.83 -10.05
N ASN A 138 2.69 0.90 -10.75
CA ASN A 138 3.24 -0.33 -10.20
C ASN A 138 4.64 -0.07 -9.61
N ILE A 139 4.75 -0.22 -8.28
CA ILE A 139 5.98 0.03 -7.52
C ILE A 139 6.77 -1.26 -7.34
N ILE A 140 6.09 -2.35 -6.98
CA ILE A 140 6.67 -3.65 -6.70
C ILE A 140 6.09 -4.68 -7.66
N ASN A 141 6.96 -5.52 -8.21
CA ASN A 141 6.60 -6.73 -8.93
C ASN A 141 7.57 -7.86 -8.54
N SER A 142 7.04 -9.00 -8.10
CA SER A 142 7.80 -10.14 -7.58
C SER A 142 7.12 -11.46 -7.95
N ASP A 143 7.92 -12.49 -8.25
CA ASP A 143 7.43 -13.84 -8.61
C ASP A 143 6.59 -14.49 -7.48
N THR A 144 6.99 -14.22 -6.24
CA THR A 144 6.39 -14.76 -5.01
C THR A 144 6.01 -13.65 -4.04
N SER A 145 5.06 -13.93 -3.15
CA SER A 145 4.65 -12.95 -2.13
C SER A 145 5.83 -12.63 -1.22
N ILE A 146 6.10 -11.35 -1.01
CA ILE A 146 7.15 -10.85 -0.13
C ILE A 146 6.53 -10.02 0.99
N SER A 147 7.19 -10.00 2.14
CA SER A 147 6.81 -9.15 3.28
C SER A 147 7.93 -8.17 3.58
N HIS A 148 7.66 -6.87 3.44
CA HIS A 148 8.64 -5.83 3.67
C HIS A 148 7.98 -4.57 4.25
N ILE A 149 8.79 -3.73 4.87
CA ILE A 149 8.43 -2.33 5.11
C ILE A 149 8.86 -1.54 3.88
N MET A 150 7.90 -0.92 3.20
CA MET A 150 8.17 0.01 2.12
C MET A 150 8.13 1.44 2.65
N GLU A 151 9.14 2.23 2.30
CA GLU A 151 9.14 3.69 2.44
C GLU A 151 9.15 4.32 1.05
N ILE A 152 8.25 5.27 0.85
CA ILE A 152 8.16 6.11 -0.34
C ILE A 152 8.54 7.53 0.09
N GLN A 153 9.70 8.00 -0.34
CA GLN A 153 10.10 9.40 -0.16
C GLN A 153 9.57 10.21 -1.35
N ILE A 154 8.92 11.33 -1.05
CA ILE A 154 8.10 12.07 -2.01
C ILE A 154 8.64 13.48 -2.12
N LYS A 155 8.89 13.91 -3.35
CA LYS A 155 9.19 15.29 -3.70
C LYS A 155 8.19 15.80 -4.74
N GLY A 156 7.27 16.64 -4.29
CA GLY A 156 6.19 17.17 -5.13
C GLY A 156 5.07 17.74 -4.27
N LYS A 157 5.08 19.06 -4.06
CA LYS A 157 3.97 19.72 -3.37
C LYS A 157 2.69 19.55 -4.18
N GLY A 158 1.62 19.10 -3.52
CA GLY A 158 0.34 18.78 -4.15
C GLY A 158 0.22 17.32 -4.59
N PHE A 159 1.26 16.49 -4.43
CA PHE A 159 1.15 15.05 -4.65
C PHE A 159 -0.03 14.48 -3.87
N GLN A 160 -0.87 13.70 -4.53
CA GLN A 160 -2.06 13.14 -3.92
C GLN A 160 -2.09 11.62 -4.09
N ALA A 161 -2.33 10.91 -2.99
CA ALA A 161 -2.46 9.46 -2.95
C ALA A 161 -3.89 9.07 -2.56
N PHE A 162 -4.42 8.05 -3.23
CA PHE A 162 -5.81 7.61 -3.04
C PHE A 162 -5.89 6.21 -2.44
N THR A 163 -5.14 5.26 -2.99
CA THR A 163 -5.14 3.88 -2.51
C THR A 163 -3.84 3.16 -2.82
N PHE A 164 -3.49 2.18 -1.98
CA PHE A 164 -2.61 1.08 -2.37
C PHE A 164 -3.43 -0.16 -2.72
N THR A 165 -3.03 -0.84 -3.79
CA THR A 165 -3.59 -2.15 -4.17
C THR A 165 -2.50 -3.21 -4.19
N PHE A 166 -2.89 -4.47 -4.01
CA PHE A 166 -1.97 -5.59 -3.79
C PHE A 166 -2.36 -6.80 -4.65
N GLY A 167 -1.39 -7.32 -5.40
CA GLY A 167 -1.49 -8.52 -6.23
C GLY A 167 -1.05 -9.77 -5.48
#